data_AF-A0A9D1LD13-F1
#
_entry.id   AF-A0A9D1LD13-F1
#
_cell.length_a   1.000
_cell.length_b   1.000
_cell.length_c   1.000
_cell.angle_alpha   90.00
_cell.angle_beta   90.00
_cell.angle_gamma   90.00
#
_symmetry.space_group_name_H-M   'P 1'
#
loop_
_entity.id
_entity.type
_entity.pdbx_description
1 polymer ?
#
loop_
_entity_poly.entity_id
_entity_poly.type
_entity_poly.pdbx_seq_one_letter_code
_entity_poly.pdbx_strand_id
1 'polypeptide(L)'
;MKRTALALAALLLLAACGCGRQSGATVAGTKIDAQVCRYFDDCARQEAPDASEAEQTAAADAMLSEYVAVNSAFASRGLQLTAQQKAAVSQTVNDLWRLFGDYYAELGVTKQTLWKTQTSEAYREALLLDYYAPDGDEPVSEDALRTYFGENYVAFQSITGFLVTADDSGNAVALDDSARAQLLSSFEAMASAVSGGSSVAAQAAKAENTISNPETVVVARGDPAYSDAFFAHVFAMENGTTSVFTDGDYVFLVLRENIADPERDLFADHRTDCLETLKGEAFNAVLQTWAQSYPVER
;
A
#
# COMPACT_ATOMS: atom_id res chain seq x y z
N MET A 1 -5.76 -6.05 8.69
CA MET A 1 -6.58 -4.99 8.07
C MET A 1 -5.66 -3.80 7.81
N LYS A 2 -5.22 -3.66 6.56
CA LYS A 2 -4.36 -2.57 6.10
C LYS A 2 -5.10 -1.24 6.28
N ARG A 3 -4.70 -0.45 7.27
CA ARG A 3 -4.89 1.01 7.28
C ARG A 3 -3.61 1.63 6.74
N THR A 4 -3.27 1.27 5.51
CA THR A 4 -2.37 2.10 4.70
C THR A 4 -2.97 3.49 4.68
N ALA A 5 -2.13 4.50 4.91
CA ALA A 5 -2.39 5.91 4.62
C ALA A 5 -3.42 6.06 3.50
N LEU A 6 -4.44 6.88 3.73
CA LEU A 6 -5.57 7.16 2.82
C LEU A 6 -5.12 7.24 1.34
N ALA A 7 -5.03 6.09 0.67
CA ALA A 7 -5.38 5.98 -0.71
C ALA A 7 -6.90 6.06 -0.69
N LEU A 8 -7.44 7.24 -0.99
CA LEU A 8 -8.85 7.44 -1.32
C LEU A 8 -9.21 6.41 -2.41
N ALA A 9 -9.66 5.22 -2.00
CA ALA A 9 -10.45 4.36 -2.85
C ALA A 9 -11.81 5.08 -2.96
N ALA A 10 -11.89 5.99 -3.92
CA ALA A 10 -13.07 6.75 -4.25
C ALA A 10 -14.17 5.80 -4.74
N LEU A 11 -14.88 5.18 -3.82
CA LEU A 11 -16.25 4.72 -4.04
C LEU A 11 -17.14 5.96 -3.97
N LEU A 12 -17.24 6.65 -5.11
CA LEU A 12 -18.15 7.77 -5.36
C LEU A 12 -19.60 7.30 -5.21
N LEU A 13 -20.15 7.38 -4.00
CA LEU A 13 -21.58 7.42 -3.79
C LEU A 13 -22.01 8.90 -3.83
N LEU A 14 -22.49 9.31 -5.00
CA LEU A 14 -23.09 10.63 -5.23
C LEU A 14 -24.38 10.77 -4.41
N ALA A 15 -24.27 11.31 -3.20
CA ALA A 15 -25.38 11.88 -2.46
C ALA A 15 -25.08 13.36 -2.17
N ALA A 16 -25.37 14.20 -3.17
CA ALA A 16 -25.38 15.64 -2.99
C ALA A 16 -26.56 16.03 -2.06
N CYS A 17 -26.29 16.17 -0.77
CA CYS A 17 -27.13 16.93 0.14
C CYS A 17 -26.36 18.15 0.64
N GLY A 18 -26.52 19.25 -0.09
CA GLY A 18 -26.12 20.57 0.37
C GLY A 18 -26.99 21.00 1.55
N CYS A 19 -26.42 20.99 2.75
CA CYS A 19 -26.92 21.75 3.89
C CYS A 19 -25.72 22.44 4.54
N GLY A 20 -25.77 23.77 4.58
CA GLY A 20 -24.66 24.62 4.98
C GLY A 20 -24.25 24.45 6.44
N ARG A 21 -22.94 24.37 6.69
CA ARG A 21 -22.32 24.56 8.01
C ARG A 21 -20.99 25.32 7.90
N GLN A 22 -20.59 25.92 9.02
CA GLN A 22 -19.51 26.90 9.15
C GLN A 22 -18.22 26.44 8.47
N SER A 23 -17.87 27.11 7.38
CA SER A 23 -16.70 26.78 6.55
C SER A 23 -15.37 27.27 7.14
N GLY A 24 -15.33 27.63 8.43
CA GLY A 24 -14.14 28.15 9.08
C GLY A 24 -13.91 27.47 10.41
N ALA A 25 -12.67 27.11 10.68
CA ALA A 25 -12.22 26.62 11.97
C ALA A 25 -11.08 27.50 12.47
N THR A 26 -10.91 27.55 13.78
CA THR A 26 -9.71 28.06 14.45
C THR A 26 -9.07 26.90 15.18
N VAL A 27 -7.75 26.74 15.03
CA VAL A 27 -6.98 25.72 15.74
C VAL A 27 -5.90 26.39 16.55
N ALA A 28 -5.93 26.21 17.87
CA ALA A 28 -5.04 26.90 18.82
C ALA A 28 -4.94 28.42 18.56
N GLY A 29 -6.08 29.08 18.31
CA GLY A 29 -6.16 30.52 18.02
C GLY A 29 -5.79 30.93 16.59
N THR A 30 -5.39 29.99 15.71
CA THR A 30 -5.04 30.28 14.31
C THR A 30 -6.18 29.88 13.37
N LYS A 31 -6.66 30.84 12.55
CA LYS A 31 -7.71 30.58 11.56
C LYS A 31 -7.20 29.63 10.47
N ILE A 32 -7.95 28.56 10.24
CA ILE A 32 -7.70 27.60 9.16
C ILE A 32 -8.38 28.06 7.88
N ASP A 33 -7.73 27.78 6.75
CA ASP A 33 -8.27 28.04 5.42
C ASP A 33 -9.60 27.30 5.22
N ALA A 34 -10.61 28.02 4.74
CA ALA A 34 -11.95 27.48 4.58
C ALA A 34 -12.02 26.30 3.60
N GLN A 35 -11.11 26.23 2.62
CA GLN A 35 -11.02 25.12 1.69
C GLN A 35 -10.45 23.88 2.37
N VAL A 36 -9.52 24.03 3.31
CA VAL A 36 -8.97 22.91 4.11
C VAL A 36 -10.05 22.35 5.02
N CYS A 37 -10.87 23.21 5.63
CA CYS A 37 -12.02 22.77 6.42
C CYS A 37 -12.99 21.93 5.57
N ARG A 38 -13.38 22.43 4.39
CA ARG A 38 -14.28 21.71 3.48
C ARG A 38 -13.70 20.38 2.99
N TYR A 39 -12.39 20.32 2.76
CA TYR A 39 -11.72 19.08 2.38
C TYR A 39 -11.87 18.01 3.47
N PHE A 40 -11.57 18.33 4.73
CA PHE A 40 -11.67 17.36 5.83
C PHE A 40 -13.11 17.03 6.23
N ASP A 41 -14.04 17.99 6.12
CA ASP A 41 -15.48 17.70 6.27
C ASP A 41 -15.94 16.67 5.23
N ASP A 42 -15.43 16.79 4.00
CA ASP A 42 -15.74 15.85 2.93
C ASP A 42 -15.11 14.46 3.17
N CYS A 43 -13.84 14.42 3.58
CA CYS A 43 -13.16 13.17 3.95
C CYS A 43 -13.93 12.41 5.05
N ALA A 44 -14.34 13.10 6.12
CA ALA A 44 -15.10 12.49 7.21
C ALA A 44 -16.45 11.89 6.74
N ARG A 45 -17.14 12.55 5.81
CA ARG A 45 -18.39 12.02 5.21
C ARG A 45 -18.14 10.79 4.34
N GLN A 46 -17.04 10.77 3.59
CA GLN A 46 -16.71 9.62 2.74
C GLN A 46 -16.31 8.40 3.57
N GLU A 47 -15.59 8.60 4.69
CA GLU A 47 -15.20 7.51 5.58
C GLU A 47 -16.38 6.89 6.32
N ALA A 48 -17.38 7.69 6.70
CA ALA A 48 -18.54 7.25 7.45
C ALA A 48 -19.84 7.94 6.94
N PRO A 49 -20.37 7.52 5.77
CA PRO A 49 -21.51 8.18 5.14
C PRO A 49 -22.81 8.05 5.96
N ASP A 50 -22.93 6.98 6.75
CA ASP A 50 -24.10 6.69 7.59
C ASP A 50 -23.98 7.28 9.01
N ALA A 51 -22.84 7.88 9.36
CA ALA A 51 -22.67 8.51 10.67
C ALA A 51 -23.51 9.79 10.81
N SER A 52 -23.86 10.12 12.06
CA SER A 52 -24.55 11.37 12.34
C SER A 52 -23.67 12.57 12.00
N GLU A 53 -24.31 13.69 11.74
CA GLU A 53 -23.61 14.94 11.42
C GLU A 53 -22.66 15.40 12.55
N ALA A 54 -23.00 15.09 13.81
CA ALA A 54 -22.15 15.36 14.96
C ALA A 54 -20.89 14.46 14.96
N GLU A 55 -21.04 13.18 14.61
CA GLU A 55 -19.91 12.24 14.48
C GLU A 55 -19.01 12.61 13.30
N GLN A 56 -19.58 13.00 12.16
CA GLN A 56 -18.83 13.49 11.00
C GLN A 56 -18.08 14.79 11.30
N THR A 57 -18.71 15.72 12.04
CA THR A 57 -18.05 16.96 12.47
C THR A 57 -16.89 16.64 13.41
N ALA A 58 -17.09 15.76 14.40
CA ALA A 58 -16.03 15.35 15.33
C ALA A 58 -14.86 14.65 14.61
N ALA A 59 -15.15 13.82 13.60
CA ALA A 59 -14.12 13.19 12.76
C ALA A 59 -13.34 14.23 11.94
N ALA A 60 -14.02 15.19 11.32
CA ALA A 60 -13.36 16.28 10.58
C ALA A 60 -12.51 17.17 11.50
N ASP A 61 -12.97 17.42 12.71
CA ASP A 61 -12.22 18.19 13.72
C ASP A 61 -10.96 17.43 14.18
N ALA A 62 -11.05 16.12 14.34
CA ALA A 62 -9.90 15.27 14.62
C ALA A 62 -8.87 15.32 13.46
N MET A 63 -9.32 15.21 12.21
CA MET A 63 -8.46 15.33 11.02
C MET A 63 -7.79 16.72 10.93
N LEU A 64 -8.52 17.79 11.23
CA LEU A 64 -7.97 19.16 11.27
C LEU A 64 -6.92 19.34 12.36
N SER A 65 -7.17 18.78 13.54
CA SER A 65 -6.25 18.85 14.68
C SER A 65 -4.96 18.11 14.36
N GLU A 66 -5.06 16.91 13.78
CA GLU A 66 -3.92 16.13 13.30
C GLU A 66 -3.17 16.84 12.17
N TYR A 67 -3.87 17.40 11.18
CA TYR A 67 -3.27 18.20 10.10
C TYR A 67 -2.38 19.31 10.68
N VAL A 68 -2.89 20.10 11.63
CA VAL A 68 -2.08 21.18 12.23
C VAL A 68 -0.92 20.62 13.07
N ALA A 69 -1.13 19.52 13.80
CA ALA A 69 -0.10 18.86 14.57
C ALA A 69 1.05 18.35 13.69
N VAL A 70 0.74 17.66 12.59
CA VAL A 70 1.71 17.15 11.62
C VAL A 70 2.54 18.30 11.01
N ASN A 71 1.87 19.35 10.52
CA ASN A 71 2.57 20.49 9.93
C ASN A 71 3.47 21.20 10.96
N SER A 72 3.00 21.34 12.20
CA SER A 72 3.74 22.00 13.27
C SER A 72 4.93 21.15 13.74
N ALA A 73 4.76 19.84 13.90
CA ALA A 73 5.82 18.92 14.31
C ALA A 73 6.91 18.82 13.23
N PHE A 74 6.51 18.76 11.96
CA PHE A 74 7.46 18.75 10.84
C PHE A 74 8.32 20.02 10.83
N ALA A 75 7.70 21.18 11.02
CA ALA A 75 8.40 22.46 11.08
C ALA A 75 9.29 22.59 12.32
N SER A 76 8.81 22.17 13.50
CA SER A 76 9.56 22.31 14.77
C SER A 76 10.79 21.40 14.84
N ARG A 77 10.72 20.24 14.19
CA ARG A 77 11.86 19.32 14.00
C ARG A 77 12.84 19.78 12.90
N GLY A 78 12.50 20.85 12.16
CA GLY A 78 13.35 21.37 11.09
C GLY A 78 13.47 20.44 9.89
N LEU A 79 12.50 19.53 9.70
CA LEU A 79 12.51 18.55 8.63
C LEU A 79 12.28 19.21 7.27
N GLN A 80 12.75 18.55 6.21
CA GLN A 80 12.54 18.98 4.83
C GLN A 80 12.25 17.78 3.95
N LEU A 81 11.23 17.90 3.09
CA LEU A 81 10.99 16.91 2.06
C LEU A 81 12.11 16.96 1.01
N THR A 82 12.56 15.79 0.59
CA THR A 82 13.52 15.63 -0.51
C THR A 82 12.91 16.09 -1.84
N ALA A 83 13.75 16.29 -2.85
CA ALA A 83 13.27 16.60 -4.20
C ALA A 83 12.36 15.50 -4.76
N GLN A 84 12.69 14.23 -4.47
CA GLN A 84 11.90 13.08 -4.89
C GLN A 84 10.53 13.06 -4.22
N GLN A 85 10.46 13.27 -2.90
CA GLN A 85 9.19 13.34 -2.17
C GLN A 85 8.31 14.50 -2.68
N LYS A 86 8.89 15.68 -2.95
CA LYS A 86 8.15 16.81 -3.55
C LYS A 86 7.61 16.46 -4.94
N ALA A 87 8.42 15.78 -5.77
CA ALA A 87 7.99 15.34 -7.09
C ALA A 87 6.85 14.30 -7.01
N ALA A 88 6.93 13.35 -6.07
CA ALA A 88 5.89 12.38 -5.80
C ALA A 88 4.57 13.06 -5.40
N VAL A 89 4.62 14.02 -4.45
CA VAL A 89 3.43 14.82 -4.06
C VAL A 89 2.85 15.55 -5.27
N SER A 90 3.68 16.19 -6.11
CA SER A 90 3.20 16.85 -7.32
C SER A 90 2.53 15.88 -8.30
N GLN A 91 3.10 14.69 -8.49
CA GLN A 91 2.52 13.67 -9.35
C GLN A 91 1.16 13.20 -8.83
N THR A 92 1.07 12.84 -7.54
CA THR A 92 -0.18 12.44 -6.89
C THR A 92 -1.26 13.51 -7.02
N VAL A 93 -0.92 14.78 -6.75
CA VAL A 93 -1.86 15.90 -6.88
C VAL A 93 -2.32 16.09 -8.33
N ASN A 94 -1.43 15.90 -9.31
CA ASN A 94 -1.79 16.00 -10.73
C ASN A 94 -2.73 14.87 -11.14
N ASP A 95 -2.48 13.65 -10.69
CA ASP A 95 -3.32 12.49 -11.01
C ASP A 95 -4.70 12.59 -10.36
N LEU A 96 -4.76 12.93 -9.07
CA LEU A 96 -6.03 13.18 -8.37
C LEU A 96 -6.82 14.32 -9.00
N TRP A 97 -6.16 15.42 -9.36
CA TRP A 97 -6.86 16.54 -10.00
C TRP A 97 -7.34 16.20 -11.42
N ARG A 98 -6.60 15.38 -12.17
CA ARG A 98 -7.02 14.92 -13.49
C ARG A 98 -8.27 14.05 -13.42
N LEU A 99 -8.37 13.19 -12.40
CA LEU A 99 -9.48 12.26 -12.24
C LEU A 99 -10.69 12.89 -11.53
N PHE A 100 -10.46 13.77 -10.55
CA PHE A 100 -11.48 14.27 -9.61
C PHE A 100 -11.51 15.80 -9.49
N GLY A 101 -10.89 16.53 -10.42
CA GLY A 101 -10.78 18.00 -10.35
C GLY A 101 -12.13 18.71 -10.30
N ASP A 102 -13.10 18.27 -11.10
CA ASP A 102 -14.45 18.85 -11.12
C ASP A 102 -15.17 18.64 -9.78
N TYR A 103 -15.02 17.45 -9.19
CA TYR A 103 -15.55 17.13 -7.86
C TYR A 103 -14.97 18.06 -6.78
N TYR A 104 -13.65 18.25 -6.76
CA TYR A 104 -13.02 19.17 -5.82
C TYR A 104 -13.47 20.62 -6.06
N ALA A 105 -13.64 21.04 -7.31
CA ALA A 105 -14.12 22.37 -7.64
C ALA A 105 -15.57 22.59 -7.14
N GLU A 106 -16.45 21.60 -7.27
CA GLU A 106 -17.82 21.63 -6.72
C GLU A 106 -17.83 21.74 -5.19
N LEU A 107 -16.89 21.07 -4.50
CA LEU A 107 -16.65 21.25 -3.06
C LEU A 107 -16.04 22.61 -2.68
N GLY A 108 -15.65 23.42 -3.67
CA GLY A 108 -14.92 24.67 -3.45
C GLY A 108 -13.49 24.45 -2.95
N VAL A 109 -12.85 23.34 -3.31
CA VAL A 109 -11.47 22.97 -3.02
C VAL A 109 -10.63 23.16 -4.28
N THR A 110 -9.57 23.96 -4.17
CA THR A 110 -8.64 24.17 -5.28
C THR A 110 -7.55 23.10 -5.33
N LYS A 111 -6.91 22.95 -6.49
CA LYS A 111 -5.71 22.13 -6.64
C LYS A 111 -4.60 22.51 -5.67
N GLN A 112 -4.50 23.80 -5.31
CA GLN A 112 -3.55 24.28 -4.31
C GLN A 112 -3.88 23.76 -2.91
N THR A 113 -5.16 23.72 -2.53
CA THR A 113 -5.58 23.13 -1.27
C THR A 113 -5.30 21.63 -1.24
N LEU A 114 -5.62 20.92 -2.33
CA LEU A 114 -5.25 19.51 -2.47
C LEU A 114 -3.72 19.32 -2.34
N TRP A 115 -2.93 20.19 -2.96
CA TRP A 115 -1.47 20.15 -2.79
C TRP A 115 -1.04 20.33 -1.34
N LYS A 116 -1.64 21.26 -0.58
CA LYS A 116 -1.34 21.46 0.84
C LYS A 116 -1.66 20.22 1.68
N THR A 117 -2.82 19.59 1.45
CA THR A 117 -3.21 18.41 2.22
C THR A 117 -2.33 17.20 1.88
N GLN A 118 -2.07 16.95 0.59
CA GLN A 118 -1.15 15.88 0.15
C GLN A 118 0.31 16.11 0.59
N THR A 119 0.74 17.37 0.71
CA THR A 119 2.07 17.68 1.28
C THR A 119 2.12 17.33 2.78
N SER A 120 1.03 17.57 3.52
CA SER A 120 0.93 17.17 4.92
C SER A 120 0.97 15.65 5.11
N GLU A 121 0.42 14.88 4.17
CA GLU A 121 0.55 13.42 4.17
C GLU A 121 2.03 12.98 4.05
N ALA A 122 2.79 13.62 3.16
CA ALA A 122 4.24 13.37 3.05
C ALA A 122 5.01 13.83 4.31
N TYR A 123 4.54 14.87 5.02
CA TYR A 123 5.11 15.24 6.32
C TYR A 123 4.86 14.16 7.37
N ARG A 124 3.69 13.51 7.37
CA ARG A 124 3.41 12.40 8.29
C ARG A 124 4.40 11.26 8.10
N GLU A 125 4.64 10.84 6.86
CA GLU A 125 5.63 9.79 6.55
C GLU A 125 7.03 10.21 7.01
N ALA A 126 7.46 11.43 6.67
CA ALA A 126 8.76 11.94 7.10
C ALA A 126 8.92 12.00 8.62
N LEU A 127 7.85 12.37 9.34
CA LEU A 127 7.83 12.36 10.81
C LEU A 127 7.91 10.94 11.38
N LEU A 128 7.25 9.96 10.75
CA LEU A 128 7.36 8.55 11.15
C LEU A 128 8.81 8.08 11.00
N LEU A 129 9.44 8.37 9.86
CA LEU A 129 10.84 8.01 9.62
C LEU A 129 11.80 8.65 10.63
N ASP A 130 11.60 9.93 10.93
CA ASP A 130 12.38 10.68 11.91
C ASP A 130 12.16 10.17 13.34
N TYR A 131 10.92 9.91 13.74
CA TYR A 131 10.56 9.46 15.08
C TYR A 131 11.20 8.12 15.46
N TYR A 132 11.29 7.19 14.51
CA TYR A 132 11.88 5.87 14.71
C TYR A 132 13.33 5.76 14.19
N ALA A 133 13.96 6.88 13.80
CA ALA A 133 15.36 6.91 13.40
C ALA A 133 16.28 6.50 14.57
N PRO A 134 17.56 6.12 14.32
CA PRO A 134 18.50 5.75 15.37
C PRO A 134 18.69 6.80 16.48
N ASP A 135 18.54 8.08 16.15
CA ASP A 135 18.60 9.24 17.03
C ASP A 135 17.22 9.88 17.29
N GLY A 136 16.15 9.21 16.85
CA GLY A 136 14.76 9.62 17.07
C GLY A 136 14.26 9.37 18.49
N ASP A 137 12.99 9.70 18.72
CA ASP A 137 12.34 9.60 20.03
C ASP A 137 12.15 8.14 20.50
N GLU A 138 11.83 7.23 19.57
CA GLU A 138 11.66 5.81 19.85
C GLU A 138 12.39 4.98 18.78
N PRO A 139 13.72 4.84 18.80
CA PRO A 139 14.45 4.19 17.72
C PRO A 139 14.00 2.75 17.42
N VAL A 140 13.89 2.38 16.14
CA VAL A 140 13.78 0.99 15.68
C VAL A 140 15.07 0.58 14.98
N SER A 141 15.63 -0.55 15.38
CA SER A 141 16.87 -1.04 14.77
C SER A 141 16.64 -1.58 13.36
N GLU A 142 17.65 -1.44 12.50
CA GLU A 142 17.69 -2.08 11.18
C GLU A 142 17.51 -3.59 11.28
N ASP A 143 18.10 -4.22 12.31
CA ASP A 143 17.95 -5.65 12.55
C ASP A 143 16.48 -6.03 12.80
N ALA A 144 15.73 -5.24 13.57
CA ALA A 144 14.31 -5.50 13.81
C ALA A 144 13.49 -5.40 12.51
N LEU A 145 13.79 -4.42 11.66
CA LEU A 145 13.13 -4.27 10.36
C LEU A 145 13.50 -5.42 9.40
N ARG A 146 14.76 -5.86 9.38
CA ARG A 146 15.20 -7.00 8.56
C ARG A 146 14.60 -8.32 9.05
N THR A 147 14.48 -8.52 10.37
CA THR A 147 13.74 -9.67 10.94
C THR A 147 12.29 -9.64 10.49
N TYR A 148 11.60 -8.49 10.64
CA TYR A 148 10.22 -8.35 10.19
C TYR A 148 10.06 -8.67 8.70
N PHE A 149 10.95 -8.14 7.86
CA PHE A 149 10.99 -8.42 6.43
C PHE A 149 11.12 -9.92 6.14
N GLY A 150 12.07 -10.61 6.79
CA GLY A 150 12.27 -12.04 6.63
C GLY A 150 11.08 -12.91 7.08
N GLU A 151 10.29 -12.44 8.05
CA GLU A 151 9.13 -13.17 8.59
C GLU A 151 7.81 -12.91 7.83
N ASN A 152 7.75 -11.80 7.09
CA ASN A 152 6.51 -11.31 6.49
C ASN A 152 6.57 -11.14 4.97
N TYR A 153 7.71 -11.41 4.35
CA TYR A 153 7.87 -11.32 2.91
C TYR A 153 8.46 -12.60 2.31
N VAL A 154 8.14 -12.83 1.04
CA VAL A 154 8.74 -13.87 0.21
C VAL A 154 9.30 -13.25 -1.07
N ALA A 155 10.51 -13.62 -1.43
CA ALA A 155 11.14 -13.39 -2.73
C ALA A 155 11.12 -14.68 -3.56
N PHE A 156 10.70 -14.59 -4.83
CA PHE A 156 10.67 -15.74 -5.72
C PHE A 156 10.67 -15.35 -7.21
N GLN A 157 10.97 -16.33 -8.05
CA GLN A 157 10.66 -16.32 -9.48
C GLN A 157 9.58 -17.36 -9.76
N SER A 158 8.78 -17.18 -10.82
CA SER A 158 7.69 -18.11 -11.10
C SER A 158 7.35 -18.30 -12.57
N ILE A 159 6.76 -19.46 -12.87
CA ILE A 159 5.96 -19.74 -14.07
C ILE A 159 4.58 -20.13 -13.59
N THR A 160 3.55 -19.57 -14.19
CA THR A 160 2.15 -19.81 -13.86
C THR A 160 1.43 -20.33 -15.09
N GLY A 161 0.85 -21.52 -14.97
CA GLY A 161 -0.03 -22.12 -15.97
C GLY A 161 -1.47 -22.07 -15.50
N PHE A 162 -2.39 -22.21 -16.45
CA PHE A 162 -3.82 -22.17 -16.20
C PHE A 162 -4.39 -23.59 -16.23
N LEU A 163 -5.17 -23.93 -15.20
CA LEU A 163 -5.93 -25.19 -15.10
C LEU A 163 -7.30 -25.08 -15.77
N VAL A 164 -7.49 -24.03 -16.56
CA VAL A 164 -8.69 -23.74 -17.35
C VAL A 164 -8.31 -23.51 -18.81
N THR A 165 -9.25 -23.79 -19.70
CA THR A 165 -9.21 -23.50 -21.14
C THR A 165 -10.49 -22.79 -21.55
N ALA A 166 -10.54 -22.25 -22.78
CA ALA A 166 -11.78 -21.73 -23.35
C ALA A 166 -12.57 -22.86 -24.03
N ASP A 167 -13.88 -22.90 -23.84
CA ASP A 167 -14.79 -23.69 -24.66
C ASP A 167 -15.06 -23.01 -26.03
N ASP A 168 -15.84 -23.67 -26.90
CA ASP A 168 -16.19 -23.13 -28.24
C ASP A 168 -16.95 -21.79 -28.19
N SER A 169 -17.51 -21.43 -27.02
CA SER A 169 -18.22 -20.18 -26.78
C SER A 169 -17.33 -19.12 -26.10
N GLY A 170 -16.05 -19.42 -25.85
CA GLY A 170 -15.10 -18.53 -25.19
C GLY A 170 -15.21 -18.49 -23.66
N ASN A 171 -15.97 -19.38 -23.03
CA ASN A 171 -16.08 -19.45 -21.58
C ASN A 171 -14.92 -20.25 -20.99
N ALA A 172 -14.44 -19.83 -19.82
CA ALA A 172 -13.45 -20.61 -19.08
C ALA A 172 -14.08 -21.91 -18.54
N VAL A 173 -13.48 -23.04 -18.90
CA VAL A 173 -13.84 -24.38 -18.43
C VAL A 173 -12.59 -25.08 -17.91
N ALA A 174 -12.73 -25.90 -16.88
CA ALA A 174 -11.60 -26.65 -16.31
C ALA A 174 -10.99 -27.59 -17.35
N LEU A 175 -9.67 -27.77 -17.29
CA LEU A 175 -8.99 -28.83 -18.04
C LEU A 175 -9.50 -30.20 -17.61
N ASP A 176 -9.58 -31.13 -18.55
CA ASP A 176 -9.81 -32.54 -18.20
C ASP A 176 -8.62 -33.13 -17.44
N ASP A 177 -8.84 -34.28 -16.79
CA ASP A 177 -7.83 -34.92 -15.94
C ASP A 177 -6.53 -35.26 -16.71
N SER A 178 -6.64 -35.61 -18.00
CA SER A 178 -5.48 -35.94 -18.82
C SER A 178 -4.65 -34.69 -19.14
N ALA A 179 -5.30 -33.62 -19.60
CA ALA A 179 -4.65 -32.34 -19.88
C ALA A 179 -4.05 -31.73 -18.61
N ARG A 180 -4.77 -31.80 -17.49
CA ARG A 180 -4.27 -31.38 -16.18
C ARG A 180 -3.02 -32.17 -15.76
N ALA A 181 -3.04 -33.51 -15.91
CA ALA A 181 -1.88 -34.34 -15.58
C ALA A 181 -0.67 -34.05 -16.48
N GLN A 182 -0.89 -33.82 -17.77
CA GLN A 182 0.17 -33.44 -18.70
C GLN A 182 0.78 -32.09 -18.36
N LEU A 183 -0.04 -31.10 -18.01
CA LEU A 183 0.43 -29.78 -17.58
C LEU A 183 1.22 -29.85 -16.27
N LEU A 184 0.74 -30.60 -15.28
CA LEU A 184 1.49 -30.80 -14.03
C LEU A 184 2.84 -31.48 -14.30
N SER A 185 2.87 -32.51 -15.15
CA SER A 185 4.10 -33.20 -15.54
C SER A 185 5.10 -32.28 -16.26
N SER A 186 4.62 -31.38 -17.13
CA SER A 186 5.50 -30.41 -17.79
C SER A 186 6.07 -29.39 -16.80
N PHE A 187 5.29 -28.95 -15.82
CA PHE A 187 5.75 -28.08 -14.74
C PHE A 187 6.80 -28.76 -13.86
N GLU A 188 6.62 -30.03 -13.52
CA GLU A 188 7.61 -30.81 -12.75
C GLU A 188 8.92 -30.99 -13.53
N ALA A 189 8.84 -31.21 -14.84
CA ALA A 189 10.02 -31.27 -15.70
C ALA A 189 10.75 -29.92 -15.75
N MET A 190 10.01 -28.80 -15.84
CA MET A 190 10.59 -27.45 -15.76
C MET A 190 11.25 -27.20 -14.40
N ALA A 191 10.59 -27.57 -13.29
CA ALA A 191 11.11 -27.40 -11.94
C ALA A 191 12.40 -28.20 -11.74
N SER A 192 12.43 -29.44 -12.23
CA SER A 192 13.63 -30.29 -12.24
C SER A 192 14.77 -29.65 -13.04
N ALA A 193 14.47 -29.05 -14.20
CA ALA A 193 15.47 -28.36 -15.00
C ALA A 193 16.00 -27.09 -14.33
N VAL A 194 15.14 -26.33 -13.64
CA VAL A 194 15.55 -25.14 -12.87
C VAL A 194 16.42 -25.54 -11.68
N SER A 195 16.01 -26.55 -10.92
CA SER A 195 16.82 -27.16 -9.85
C SER A 195 18.17 -27.70 -10.37
N GLY A 196 18.22 -28.15 -11.63
CA GLY A 196 19.44 -28.57 -12.33
C GLY A 196 20.31 -27.43 -12.86
N GLY A 197 19.96 -26.17 -12.61
CA GLY A 197 20.75 -24.99 -12.98
C GLY A 197 20.25 -24.22 -14.22
N SER A 198 19.10 -24.60 -14.80
CA SER A 198 18.44 -23.73 -15.79
C SER A 198 17.84 -22.50 -15.11
N SER A 199 17.73 -21.38 -15.83
CA SER A 199 16.95 -20.24 -15.35
C SER A 199 15.44 -20.45 -15.55
N VAL A 200 14.64 -19.77 -14.72
CA VAL A 200 13.18 -19.68 -14.90
C VAL A 200 12.82 -19.08 -16.25
N ALA A 201 13.52 -18.01 -16.67
CA ALA A 201 13.34 -17.39 -17.99
C ALA A 201 13.48 -18.38 -19.15
N ALA A 202 14.50 -19.25 -19.10
CA ALA A 202 14.76 -20.22 -20.17
C ALA A 202 13.70 -21.33 -20.23
N GLN A 203 13.08 -21.68 -19.10
CA GLN A 203 11.97 -22.66 -19.07
C GLN A 203 10.64 -22.01 -19.45
N ALA A 204 10.38 -20.78 -18.99
CA ALA A 204 9.21 -20.00 -19.37
C ALA A 204 9.12 -19.81 -20.89
N ALA A 205 10.25 -19.53 -21.55
CA ALA A 205 10.32 -19.38 -23.01
C ALA A 205 9.95 -20.66 -23.80
N LYS A 206 9.91 -21.83 -23.15
CA LYS A 206 9.50 -23.11 -23.76
C LYS A 206 8.04 -23.47 -23.44
N ALA A 207 7.42 -22.78 -22.49
CA ALA A 207 6.07 -23.08 -22.03
C ALA A 207 5.05 -22.28 -22.83
N GLU A 208 4.04 -22.97 -23.36
CA GLU A 208 2.91 -22.33 -24.02
C GLU A 208 1.81 -21.99 -23.00
N ASN A 209 1.07 -20.91 -23.25
CA ASN A 209 -0.06 -20.48 -22.40
C ASN A 209 0.31 -20.32 -20.91
N THR A 210 1.40 -19.61 -20.63
CA THR A 210 1.84 -19.29 -19.27
C THR A 210 2.04 -17.79 -19.08
N ILE A 211 1.93 -17.34 -17.82
CA ILE A 211 2.48 -16.08 -17.35
C ILE A 211 3.76 -16.42 -16.60
N SER A 212 4.80 -15.60 -16.70
CA SER A 212 6.03 -15.83 -15.95
C SER A 212 6.56 -14.55 -15.33
N ASN A 213 7.17 -14.71 -14.17
CA ASN A 213 7.98 -13.71 -13.49
C ASN A 213 9.41 -14.26 -13.44
N PRO A 214 10.20 -14.06 -14.51
CA PRO A 214 11.57 -14.56 -14.59
C PRO A 214 12.54 -13.74 -13.72
N GLU A 215 12.16 -12.51 -13.38
CA GLU A 215 12.85 -11.68 -12.40
C GLU A 215 12.21 -11.85 -11.02
N THR A 216 12.97 -11.48 -9.99
CA THR A 216 12.52 -11.60 -8.61
C THR A 216 11.31 -10.74 -8.31
N VAL A 217 10.29 -11.38 -7.78
CA VAL A 217 9.12 -10.75 -7.17
C VAL A 217 9.27 -10.86 -5.66
N VAL A 218 9.09 -9.74 -4.97
CA VAL A 218 9.00 -9.69 -3.51
C VAL A 218 7.55 -9.39 -3.14
N VAL A 219 6.97 -10.24 -2.30
CA VAL A 219 5.55 -10.18 -1.93
C VAL A 219 5.42 -10.18 -0.42
N ALA A 220 4.63 -9.25 0.11
CA ALA A 220 4.26 -9.20 1.51
C ALA A 220 3.15 -10.20 1.85
N ARG A 221 3.10 -10.66 3.11
CA ARG A 221 1.98 -11.45 3.63
C ARG A 221 0.67 -10.66 3.49
N GLY A 222 -0.35 -11.30 2.93
CA GLY A 222 -1.65 -10.65 2.67
C GLY A 222 -1.64 -9.62 1.53
N ASP A 223 -0.66 -9.71 0.62
CA ASP A 223 -0.74 -9.03 -0.68
C ASP A 223 -1.93 -9.58 -1.49
N PRO A 224 -2.81 -8.73 -2.03
CA PRO A 224 -4.00 -9.19 -2.75
C PRO A 224 -3.71 -9.87 -4.09
N ALA A 225 -2.50 -9.75 -4.65
CA ALA A 225 -2.14 -10.41 -5.90
C ALA A 225 -1.95 -11.92 -5.74
N TYR A 226 -1.76 -12.42 -4.51
CA TYR A 226 -1.55 -13.83 -4.21
C TYR A 226 -2.44 -14.27 -3.05
N SER A 227 -2.86 -15.54 -3.04
CA SER A 227 -3.64 -16.06 -1.92
C SER A 227 -2.77 -16.28 -0.67
N ASP A 228 -3.41 -16.36 0.50
CA ASP A 228 -2.72 -16.77 1.74
C ASP A 228 -2.12 -18.18 1.62
N ALA A 229 -2.75 -19.07 0.84
CA ALA A 229 -2.26 -20.43 0.61
C ALA A 229 -0.98 -20.43 -0.23
N PHE A 230 -0.95 -19.62 -1.31
CA PHE A 230 0.26 -19.41 -2.10
C PHE A 230 1.40 -18.87 -1.23
N PHE A 231 1.15 -17.80 -0.47
CA PHE A 231 2.17 -17.20 0.38
C PHE A 231 2.70 -18.21 1.40
N ALA A 232 1.82 -18.92 2.10
CA ALA A 232 2.20 -19.92 3.10
C ALA A 232 3.05 -21.05 2.50
N HIS A 233 2.70 -21.52 1.29
CA HIS A 233 3.49 -22.53 0.58
C HIS A 233 4.89 -22.03 0.25
N VAL A 234 5.00 -20.86 -0.39
CA VAL A 234 6.32 -20.28 -0.76
C VAL A 234 7.16 -19.95 0.46
N PHE A 235 6.54 -19.45 1.53
CA PHE A 235 7.25 -19.12 2.77
C PHE A 235 7.85 -20.36 3.45
N ALA A 236 7.20 -21.52 3.35
CA ALA A 236 7.68 -22.77 3.92
C ALA A 236 8.78 -23.46 3.09
N MET A 237 9.01 -23.03 1.84
CA MET A 237 10.06 -23.57 0.98
C MET A 237 11.45 -23.19 1.49
N GLU A 238 12.41 -24.11 1.31
CA GLU A 238 13.83 -23.81 1.50
C GLU A 238 14.30 -22.85 0.39
N ASN A 239 15.14 -21.88 0.76
CA ASN A 239 15.73 -20.95 -0.21
C ASN A 239 16.54 -21.70 -1.28
N GLY A 240 16.41 -21.28 -2.53
CA GLY A 240 17.08 -21.89 -3.68
C GLY A 240 16.40 -23.15 -4.23
N THR A 241 15.28 -23.58 -3.65
CA THR A 241 14.55 -24.77 -4.12
C THR A 241 13.35 -24.41 -5.00
N THR A 242 12.95 -25.35 -5.84
CA THR A 242 11.74 -25.24 -6.66
C THR A 242 10.60 -26.08 -6.11
N SER A 243 9.37 -25.61 -6.29
CA SER A 243 8.17 -26.39 -6.03
C SER A 243 7.16 -26.19 -7.16
N VAL A 244 6.43 -27.26 -7.48
CA VAL A 244 5.21 -27.19 -8.28
C VAL A 244 4.01 -27.42 -7.39
N PHE A 245 2.99 -26.58 -7.49
CA PHE A 245 1.74 -26.71 -6.73
C PHE A 245 0.59 -26.00 -7.42
N THR A 246 -0.63 -26.33 -7.02
CA THR A 246 -1.84 -25.69 -7.54
C THR A 246 -2.47 -24.79 -6.48
N ASP A 247 -2.98 -23.65 -6.91
CA ASP A 247 -3.78 -22.76 -6.07
C ASP A 247 -4.86 -22.11 -6.95
N GLY A 248 -6.14 -22.33 -6.58
CA GLY A 248 -7.28 -22.02 -7.43
C GLY A 248 -7.20 -22.68 -8.82
N ASP A 249 -7.41 -21.88 -9.86
CA ASP A 249 -7.39 -22.30 -11.27
C ASP A 249 -5.97 -22.28 -11.87
N TYR A 250 -4.94 -22.29 -11.05
CA TYR A 250 -3.55 -22.12 -11.48
C TYR A 250 -2.67 -23.27 -11.02
N VAL A 251 -1.66 -23.56 -11.84
CA VAL A 251 -0.47 -24.32 -11.44
C VAL A 251 0.71 -23.37 -11.44
N PHE A 252 1.48 -23.40 -10.36
CA PHE A 252 2.69 -22.61 -10.20
C PHE A 252 3.90 -23.52 -10.21
N LEU A 253 4.94 -23.12 -10.93
CA LEU A 253 6.32 -23.45 -10.62
C LEU A 253 6.89 -22.22 -9.93
N VAL A 254 7.40 -22.40 -8.71
CA VAL A 254 8.08 -21.34 -7.95
C VAL A 254 9.52 -21.75 -7.70
N LEU A 255 10.46 -20.83 -7.92
CA LEU A 255 11.82 -20.89 -7.37
C LEU A 255 11.89 -19.93 -6.17
N ARG A 256 12.03 -20.48 -4.96
CA ARG A 256 12.17 -19.67 -3.76
C ARG A 256 13.53 -19.00 -3.75
N GLU A 257 13.57 -17.68 -3.60
CA GLU A 257 14.82 -16.94 -3.47
C GLU A 257 15.09 -16.50 -2.04
N ASN A 258 16.38 -16.37 -1.72
CA ASN A 258 16.82 -15.89 -0.43
C ASN A 258 16.56 -14.38 -0.31
N ILE A 259 15.53 -14.03 0.45
CA ILE A 259 15.15 -12.64 0.69
C ILE A 259 16.16 -11.87 1.57
N ALA A 260 16.98 -12.60 2.33
CA ALA A 260 18.03 -12.06 3.19
C ALA A 260 19.42 -12.08 2.51
N ASP A 261 19.48 -12.20 1.19
CA ASP A 261 20.73 -12.18 0.43
C ASP A 261 21.43 -10.80 0.56
N PRO A 262 22.61 -10.73 1.18
CA PRO A 262 23.32 -9.47 1.41
C PRO A 262 23.84 -8.82 0.12
N GLU A 263 23.96 -9.56 -0.99
CA GLU A 263 24.44 -9.02 -2.26
C GLU A 263 23.35 -8.28 -3.04
N ARG A 264 22.08 -8.52 -2.71
CA ARG A 264 20.92 -8.03 -3.46
C ARG A 264 20.15 -6.90 -2.77
N ASP A 265 20.29 -6.79 -1.45
CA ASP A 265 19.60 -5.85 -0.56
C ASP A 265 18.14 -5.57 -0.94
N LEU A 266 17.36 -6.64 -1.17
CA LEU A 266 15.92 -6.55 -1.46
C LEU A 266 15.13 -5.81 -0.37
N PHE A 267 15.69 -5.74 0.83
CA PHE A 267 15.12 -5.01 1.95
C PHE A 267 15.07 -3.50 1.72
N ALA A 268 16.02 -2.90 0.98
CA ALA A 268 16.12 -1.45 0.83
C ALA A 268 14.83 -0.83 0.26
N ASP A 269 14.24 -1.48 -0.75
CA ASP A 269 13.01 -1.04 -1.40
C ASP A 269 11.75 -1.21 -0.52
N HIS A 270 11.82 -2.06 0.51
CA HIS A 270 10.71 -2.39 1.41
C HIS A 270 10.90 -1.90 2.85
N ARG A 271 12.02 -1.23 3.15
CA ARG A 271 12.36 -0.79 4.50
C ARG A 271 11.28 0.11 5.10
N THR A 272 10.82 1.10 4.32
CA THR A 272 9.77 2.03 4.75
C THR A 272 8.47 1.28 5.01
N ASP A 273 8.03 0.42 4.09
CA ASP A 273 6.82 -0.41 4.26
C ASP A 273 6.89 -1.28 5.54
N CYS A 274 8.06 -1.86 5.83
CA CYS A 274 8.29 -2.64 7.04
C CYS A 274 8.11 -1.78 8.29
N LEU A 275 8.69 -0.57 8.31
CA LEU A 275 8.55 0.35 9.44
C LEU A 275 7.10 0.83 9.60
N GLU A 276 6.44 1.23 8.51
CA GLU A 276 5.04 1.65 8.52
C GLU A 276 4.12 0.54 9.02
N THR A 277 4.33 -0.70 8.60
CA THR A 277 3.50 -1.82 9.04
C THR A 277 3.76 -2.16 10.51
N LEU A 278 5.03 -2.13 10.95
CA LEU A 278 5.42 -2.47 12.31
C LEU A 278 5.03 -1.39 13.33
N LYS A 279 5.09 -0.11 12.94
CA LYS A 279 5.00 1.04 13.85
C LYS A 279 3.94 2.06 13.50
N GLY A 280 3.27 1.96 12.35
CA GLY A 280 2.27 2.94 11.91
C GLY A 280 1.11 3.12 12.89
N GLU A 281 0.59 2.05 13.48
CA GLU A 281 -0.48 2.15 14.49
C GLU A 281 0.00 2.86 15.76
N ALA A 282 1.20 2.51 16.26
CA ALA A 282 1.80 3.17 17.41
C ALA A 282 2.08 4.65 17.11
N PHE A 283 2.56 4.96 15.91
CA PHE A 283 2.81 6.32 15.48
C PHE A 283 1.53 7.15 15.35
N ASN A 284 0.44 6.56 14.87
CA ASN A 284 -0.86 7.24 14.83
C ASN A 284 -1.32 7.65 16.24
N ALA A 285 -1.06 6.84 17.27
CA ALA A 285 -1.34 7.22 18.65
C ALA A 285 -0.47 8.41 19.13
N VAL A 286 0.79 8.49 18.66
CA VAL A 286 1.67 9.64 18.89
C VAL A 286 1.10 10.90 18.22
N LEU A 287 0.69 10.82 16.96
CA LEU A 287 0.06 11.94 16.24
C LEU A 287 -1.22 12.41 16.93
N GLN A 288 -2.06 11.49 17.38
CA GLN A 288 -3.27 11.82 18.15
C GLN A 288 -2.94 12.54 19.47
N THR A 289 -1.84 12.16 20.13
CA THR A 289 -1.36 12.85 21.33
C THR A 289 -0.90 14.26 21.00
N TRP A 290 -0.17 14.45 19.89
CA TRP A 290 0.21 15.80 19.43
C TRP A 290 -1.01 16.65 19.07
N ALA A 291 -1.99 16.07 18.40
CA ALA A 291 -3.24 16.71 17.99
C ALA A 291 -4.06 17.28 19.18
N GLN A 292 -3.95 16.71 20.38
CA GLN A 292 -4.61 17.26 21.58
C GLN A 292 -4.14 18.68 21.95
N SER A 293 -2.96 19.09 21.49
CA SER A 293 -2.46 20.47 21.67
C SER A 293 -3.12 21.48 20.71
N TYR A 294 -3.95 20.99 19.79
CA TYR A 294 -4.52 21.75 18.68
C TYR A 294 -6.05 21.60 18.64
N PRO A 295 -6.78 22.03 19.70
CA PRO A 295 -8.23 21.94 19.71
C PRO A 295 -8.84 22.80 18.60
N VAL A 296 -9.88 22.26 17.95
CA VAL A 296 -10.66 22.91 16.91
C VAL A 296 -11.84 23.68 17.52
N GLU A 297 -12.01 24.92 17.09
CA GLU A 297 -13.17 25.77 17.38
C GLU A 297 -13.86 26.14 16.04
N ARG A 298 -15.16 25.87 15.92
CA ARG A 298 -15.96 26.09 14.69
C ARG A 298 -17.21 26.92 14.94
#